data_AF-A0A519MCP7-F1
#
_entry.id   AF-A0A519MCP7-F1
#
_cell.length_a   1.000
_cell.length_b   1.000
_cell.length_c   1.000
_cell.angle_alpha   90.00
_cell.angle_beta   90.00
_cell.angle_gamma   90.00
#
_symmetry.space_group_name_H-M   'P 1'
#
loop_
_entity.id
_entity.type
_entity.pdbx_description
1 polymer ?
#
loop_
_entity_poly.entity_id
_entity_poly.type
_entity_poly.pdbx_seq_one_letter_code
_entity_poly.pdbx_strand_id
1 'polypeptide(L)'
;HIENLTLAAQRKVDIATANDEELKMFKVKNPELASQLNILWTSPVIPQSPLIWSTALPLDTRRRLQQIITAFGKNNALDEEVLKQVNNLSAFRKSRNSQLITAADIDMFVAWQQVNRNKELSETAKAQRIQAISERASRLELRLKLPPSVA
;
A
#
# COMPACT_ATOMS: atom_id res chain seq x y z
N HIS A 1 -7.96 -4.18 10.54
CA HIS A 1 -7.22 -4.56 11.77
C HIS A 1 -7.81 -4.00 13.07
N ILE A 2 -9.08 -3.57 13.11
CA ILE A 2 -9.73 -3.08 14.34
C ILE A 2 -9.73 -4.14 15.46
N GLU A 3 -9.94 -5.41 15.11
CA GLU A 3 -9.88 -6.52 16.07
C GLU A 3 -8.52 -6.61 16.77
N ASN A 4 -7.41 -6.46 16.03
CA ASN A 4 -6.06 -6.47 16.59
C ASN A 4 -5.87 -5.37 17.64
N LEU A 5 -6.35 -4.15 17.36
CA LEU A 5 -6.30 -3.02 18.29
C LEU A 5 -7.11 -3.31 19.57
N THR A 6 -8.30 -3.90 19.42
CA THR A 6 -9.13 -4.31 20.56
C THR A 6 -8.45 -5.38 21.41
N LEU A 7 -7.88 -6.41 20.79
CA LEU A 7 -7.20 -7.50 21.50
C LEU A 7 -5.98 -6.98 22.27
N ALA A 8 -5.19 -6.08 21.67
CA ALA A 8 -4.04 -5.47 22.33
C ALA A 8 -4.47 -4.57 23.50
N ALA A 9 -5.51 -3.74 23.32
CA ALA A 9 -6.03 -2.87 24.37
C ALA A 9 -6.59 -3.67 25.56
N GLN A 10 -7.17 -4.84 25.29
CA GLN A 10 -7.66 -5.79 26.29
C GLN A 10 -6.57 -6.69 26.88
N ARG A 11 -5.29 -6.49 26.51
CA ARG A 11 -4.14 -7.32 26.94
C ARG A 11 -4.31 -8.81 26.64
N LYS A 12 -5.05 -9.15 25.58
CA LYS A 12 -5.18 -10.53 25.07
C LYS A 12 -4.02 -10.91 24.16
N VAL A 13 -3.34 -9.91 23.60
CA VAL A 13 -2.08 -10.04 22.87
C VAL A 13 -1.13 -8.93 23.33
N ASP A 14 0.17 -9.20 23.33
CA ASP A 14 1.18 -8.21 23.76
C ASP A 14 1.44 -7.14 22.70
N ILE A 15 1.41 -7.52 21.41
CA ILE A 15 1.73 -6.65 20.28
C ILE A 15 0.74 -6.93 19.14
N ALA A 16 0.30 -5.86 18.48
CA ALA A 16 -0.60 -5.91 17.33
C ALA A 16 -0.08 -5.03 16.19
N THR A 17 -0.35 -5.44 14.94
CA THR A 17 -0.17 -4.58 13.76
C THR A 17 -1.46 -3.84 13.45
N ALA A 18 -1.32 -2.57 13.06
CA ALA A 18 -2.41 -1.68 12.65
C ALA A 18 -1.87 -0.60 11.70
N ASN A 19 -2.75 0.27 11.21
CA ASN A 19 -2.40 1.43 10.38
C ASN A 19 -2.98 2.73 10.97
N ASP A 20 -2.53 3.87 10.47
CA ASP A 20 -2.91 5.19 10.98
C ASP A 20 -4.40 5.50 10.81
N GLU A 21 -5.02 5.06 9.71
CA GLU A 21 -6.42 5.32 9.38
C GLU A 21 -7.35 4.58 10.36
N GLU A 22 -7.12 3.28 10.54
CA GLU A 22 -7.87 2.46 11.48
C GLU A 22 -7.62 2.88 12.92
N LEU A 23 -6.38 3.27 13.28
CA LEU A 23 -6.09 3.77 14.62
C LEU A 23 -6.84 5.09 14.91
N LYS A 24 -6.93 6.01 13.93
CA LYS A 24 -7.75 7.22 14.06
C LYS A 24 -9.23 6.88 14.25
N MET A 25 -9.76 5.99 13.42
CA MET A 25 -11.14 5.52 13.55
C MET A 25 -11.41 4.84 14.89
N PHE A 26 -10.45 4.04 15.38
CA PHE A 26 -10.53 3.37 16.66
C PHE A 26 -10.53 4.36 17.83
N LYS A 27 -9.68 5.40 17.78
CA LYS A 27 -9.66 6.48 18.79
C LYS A 27 -10.99 7.23 18.88
N VAL A 28 -11.63 7.49 17.74
CA VAL A 28 -12.96 8.15 17.71
C VAL A 28 -14.04 7.24 18.29
N LYS A 29 -14.05 5.95 17.91
CA LYS A 29 -15.09 5.01 18.33
C LYS A 29 -14.92 4.46 19.75
N ASN A 30 -13.68 4.27 20.21
CA ASN A 30 -13.35 3.60 21.48
C ASN A 30 -12.22 4.36 22.21
N PRO A 31 -12.44 5.62 22.65
CA PRO A 31 -11.38 6.45 23.23
C PRO A 31 -10.74 5.82 24.48
N GLU A 32 -11.53 5.16 25.33
CA GLU A 32 -11.01 4.50 26.54
C GLU A 32 -10.07 3.35 26.21
N LEU A 33 -10.46 2.44 25.29
CA LEU A 33 -9.58 1.36 24.85
C LEU A 33 -8.34 1.89 24.13
N ALA A 34 -8.49 2.94 23.33
CA ALA A 34 -7.36 3.55 22.64
C ALA A 34 -6.33 4.17 23.61
N SER A 35 -6.76 4.64 24.79
CA SER A 35 -5.86 5.15 25.83
C SER A 35 -4.95 4.07 26.44
N GLN A 36 -5.29 2.79 26.25
CA GLN A 36 -4.51 1.65 26.73
C GLN A 36 -3.40 1.23 25.75
N LEU A 37 -3.33 1.85 24.57
CA LEU A 37 -2.40 1.48 23.51
C LEU A 37 -1.24 2.47 23.40
N ASN A 38 -0.04 1.94 23.18
CA ASN A 38 1.15 2.73 22.85
C ASN A 38 1.67 2.34 21.46
N ILE A 39 2.09 3.34 20.68
CA ILE A 39 2.74 3.11 19.39
C ILE A 39 4.22 2.82 19.66
N LEU A 40 4.65 1.59 19.40
CA LEU A 40 6.05 1.15 19.58
C LEU A 40 6.91 1.39 18.33
N TRP A 41 6.28 1.38 17.15
CA TRP A 41 6.95 1.54 15.87
C TRP A 41 5.98 2.07 14.81
N THR A 42 6.48 2.88 13.88
CA THR A 42 5.74 3.40 12.74
C THR A 42 6.55 3.16 11.47
N SER A 43 5.91 2.65 10.42
CA SER A 43 6.56 2.44 9.13
C SER A 43 6.87 3.77 8.44
N PRO A 44 7.76 3.78 7.44
CA PRO A 44 7.78 4.86 6.46
C PRO A 44 6.40 5.06 5.84
N VAL A 45 6.17 6.26 5.29
CA VAL A 45 4.90 6.61 4.63
C VAL A 45 4.65 5.66 3.46
N ILE A 46 3.54 4.93 3.54
CA ILE A 46 3.08 4.07 2.45
C ILE A 46 2.23 4.92 1.51
N PRO A 47 2.50 4.92 0.19
CA PRO A 47 1.65 5.62 -0.75
C PRO A 47 0.23 5.04 -0.72
N GLN A 48 -0.76 5.93 -0.79
CA GLN A 48 -2.19 5.58 -0.83
C GLN A 48 -2.51 4.58 -1.95
N SER A 49 -3.56 3.79 -1.80
CA SER A 49 -3.93 2.75 -2.77
C SER A 49 -4.22 3.34 -4.16
N PRO A 50 -3.69 2.74 -5.25
CA PRO A 50 -3.98 3.21 -6.61
C PRO A 50 -5.32 2.68 -7.12
N LEU A 51 -5.94 3.41 -8.05
CA LEU A 51 -6.95 2.86 -8.95
C LEU A 51 -6.26 2.27 -10.17
N ILE A 52 -6.66 1.06 -10.57
CA ILE A 52 -6.08 0.33 -11.68
C ILE A 52 -7.14 0.01 -12.73
N TRP A 53 -6.72 -0.08 -13.99
CA TRP A 53 -7.55 -0.54 -15.09
C TRP A 53 -6.76 -1.48 -16.00
N SER A 54 -7.47 -2.27 -16.81
CA SER A 54 -6.83 -3.14 -17.80
C SER A 54 -6.11 -2.32 -18.88
N THR A 55 -4.93 -2.77 -19.29
CA THR A 55 -4.19 -2.19 -20.42
C THR A 55 -4.87 -2.46 -21.76
N ALA A 56 -5.78 -3.43 -21.82
CA ALA A 56 -6.58 -3.74 -23.01
C ALA A 56 -7.72 -2.72 -23.27
N LEU A 57 -7.99 -1.80 -22.35
CA LEU A 57 -8.99 -0.76 -22.58
C LEU A 57 -8.56 0.20 -23.69
N PRO A 58 -9.47 0.58 -24.60
CA PRO A 58 -9.18 1.58 -25.63
C PRO A 58 -8.62 2.88 -25.03
N LEU A 59 -7.69 3.51 -25.73
CA LEU A 59 -7.00 4.71 -25.25
C LEU A 59 -7.98 5.85 -24.90
N ASP A 60 -9.01 6.05 -25.73
CA ASP A 60 -10.01 7.09 -25.49
C ASP A 60 -10.85 6.81 -24.25
N THR A 61 -11.19 5.55 -23.98
CA THR A 61 -11.87 5.15 -22.74
C THR A 61 -11.00 5.43 -21.53
N ARG A 62 -9.71 5.04 -21.57
CA ARG A 62 -8.77 5.32 -20.48
C ARG A 62 -8.63 6.82 -20.21
N ARG A 63 -8.57 7.65 -21.26
CA ARG A 63 -8.50 9.12 -21.14
C ARG A 63 -9.75 9.70 -20.49
N ARG A 64 -10.95 9.29 -20.94
CA ARG A 64 -12.22 9.74 -20.36
C ARG A 64 -12.36 9.34 -18.89
N LEU A 65 -12.05 8.09 -18.55
CA LEU A 65 -12.04 7.60 -17.16
C LEU A 65 -11.08 8.42 -16.29
N GLN A 66 -9.85 8.65 -16.76
CA GLN A 66 -8.88 9.46 -16.03
C GLN A 66 -9.40 10.88 -15.77
N GLN A 67 -10.00 11.52 -16.79
CA GLN A 67 -10.55 12.87 -16.66
C GLN A 67 -11.68 12.91 -15.63
N ILE A 68 -12.65 12.00 -15.73
CA ILE A 68 -13.79 11.94 -14.81
C ILE A 68 -13.30 11.71 -13.37
N ILE A 69 -12.45 10.70 -13.14
CA ILE A 69 -11.96 10.36 -11.81
C ILE A 69 -11.17 11.53 -11.20
N THR A 70 -10.29 12.18 -11.96
CA THR A 70 -9.47 13.30 -11.44
C THR A 70 -10.22 14.62 -11.35
N ALA A 71 -11.43 14.71 -11.90
CA ALA A 71 -12.33 15.84 -11.73
C ALA A 71 -13.34 15.63 -10.60
N PHE A 72 -13.61 14.38 -10.21
CA PHE A 72 -14.56 14.04 -9.15
C PHE A 72 -14.18 14.70 -7.81
N GLY A 73 -15.16 15.30 -7.14
CA GLY A 73 -14.95 16.05 -5.90
C GLY A 73 -14.47 17.48 -6.08
N LYS A 74 -14.29 17.96 -7.31
CA LYS A 74 -13.94 19.38 -7.55
C LYS A 74 -15.19 20.22 -7.71
N ASN A 75 -15.36 21.20 -6.81
CA ASN A 75 -16.43 22.19 -6.85
C ASN A 75 -17.85 21.59 -6.73
N ASN A 76 -17.99 20.44 -6.08
CA ASN A 76 -19.28 19.79 -5.83
C ASN A 76 -19.29 19.21 -4.41
N ALA A 77 -20.09 19.81 -3.53
CA ALA A 77 -20.18 19.42 -2.12
C ALA A 77 -20.69 17.99 -1.91
N LEU A 78 -21.54 17.48 -2.81
CA LEU A 78 -22.02 16.10 -2.72
C LEU A 78 -20.90 15.11 -3.06
N ASP A 79 -20.12 15.39 -4.10
CA ASP A 79 -18.97 14.56 -4.49
C ASP A 79 -17.89 14.57 -3.38
N GLU A 80 -17.66 15.72 -2.74
CA GLU A 80 -16.76 15.84 -1.58
C GLU A 80 -17.22 14.96 -0.40
N GLU A 81 -18.53 14.93 -0.13
CA GLU A 81 -19.09 14.09 0.93
C GLU A 81 -18.94 12.59 0.60
N VAL A 82 -19.16 12.20 -0.66
CA VAL A 82 -18.92 10.83 -1.12
C VAL A 82 -17.45 10.45 -0.93
N LEU A 83 -16.51 11.32 -1.27
CA LEU A 83 -15.08 11.06 -1.08
C LEU A 83 -14.72 10.86 0.41
N LYS A 84 -15.29 11.67 1.30
CA LYS A 84 -15.10 11.51 2.75
C LYS A 84 -15.59 10.15 3.24
N GLN A 85 -16.70 9.66 2.70
CA GLN A 85 -17.28 8.36 3.08
C GLN A 85 -16.48 7.17 2.55
N VAL A 86 -15.83 7.28 1.39
CA VAL A 86 -15.10 6.15 0.78
C VAL A 86 -13.84 5.77 1.55
N ASN A 87 -13.11 6.72 2.13
CA ASN A 87 -11.96 6.51 3.04
C ASN A 87 -11.37 7.86 3.50
N ASN A 88 -12.22 8.83 3.85
CA ASN A 88 -11.79 10.19 4.15
C ASN A 88 -10.92 10.80 3.03
N LEU A 89 -11.23 10.48 1.77
CA LEU A 89 -10.51 10.97 0.61
C LEU A 89 -10.85 12.46 0.39
N SER A 90 -9.88 13.22 -0.09
CA SER A 90 -10.09 14.62 -0.47
C SER A 90 -10.27 14.81 -1.97
N ALA A 91 -9.50 14.07 -2.78
CA ALA A 91 -9.55 14.10 -4.24
C ALA A 91 -8.76 12.92 -4.83
N PHE A 92 -8.95 12.68 -6.13
CA PHE A 92 -8.06 11.82 -6.90
C PHE A 92 -7.00 12.64 -7.64
N ARG A 93 -5.78 12.09 -7.72
CA ARG A 93 -4.68 12.65 -8.49
C ARG A 93 -4.25 11.70 -9.60
N LYS A 94 -3.72 12.26 -10.70
CA LYS A 94 -3.09 11.45 -11.75
C LYS A 94 -1.89 10.70 -11.16
N SER A 95 -1.77 9.43 -11.50
CA SER A 95 -0.67 8.58 -11.07
C SER A 95 -0.12 7.73 -12.22
N ARG A 96 0.98 7.01 -11.95
CA ARG A 96 1.70 6.11 -12.85
C ARG A 96 2.19 4.89 -12.07
N ASN A 97 2.63 3.86 -12.80
CA ASN A 97 3.18 2.63 -12.22
C ASN A 97 4.35 2.87 -11.25
N SER A 98 5.07 3.98 -11.39
CA SER A 98 6.15 4.37 -10.48
C SER A 98 5.71 4.51 -9.02
N GLN A 99 4.41 4.70 -8.75
CA GLN A 99 3.87 4.67 -7.38
C GLN A 99 4.07 3.30 -6.69
N LEU A 100 4.20 2.22 -7.46
CA LEU A 100 4.36 0.86 -6.93
C LEU A 100 5.81 0.50 -6.59
N ILE A 101 6.78 1.38 -6.83
CA ILE A 101 8.21 1.10 -6.57
C ILE A 101 8.42 0.74 -5.10
N THR A 102 7.88 1.52 -4.17
CA THR A 102 7.99 1.22 -2.73
C THR A 102 7.40 -0.14 -2.36
N ALA A 103 6.29 -0.55 -2.99
CA ALA A 103 5.71 -1.87 -2.76
C ALA A 103 6.60 -2.99 -3.33
N ALA A 104 7.21 -2.77 -4.50
CA ALA A 104 8.18 -3.70 -5.09
C ALA A 104 9.45 -3.84 -4.25
N ASP A 105 9.94 -2.75 -3.64
CA ASP A 105 11.10 -2.76 -2.75
C ASP A 105 10.82 -3.58 -1.48
N ILE A 106 9.62 -3.44 -0.91
CA ILE A 106 9.17 -4.24 0.24
C ILE A 106 9.10 -5.73 -0.14
N ASP A 107 8.51 -6.07 -1.29
CA ASP A 107 8.42 -7.47 -1.77
C ASP A 107 9.82 -8.08 -1.97
N MET A 108 10.75 -7.31 -2.56
CA MET A 108 12.15 -7.71 -2.69
C MET A 108 12.79 -7.98 -1.32
N PHE A 109 12.61 -7.06 -0.37
CA PHE A 109 13.19 -7.19 0.97
C PHE A 109 12.63 -8.40 1.72
N VAL A 110 11.33 -8.66 1.63
CA VAL A 110 10.69 -9.85 2.21
C VAL A 110 11.28 -11.12 1.59
N ALA A 111 11.40 -11.19 0.26
CA ALA A 111 11.99 -12.34 -0.41
C ALA A 111 13.46 -12.56 0.01
N TRP A 112 14.24 -11.48 0.10
CA TRP A 112 15.63 -11.52 0.57
C TRP A 112 15.72 -12.03 2.02
N GLN A 113 14.87 -11.54 2.93
CA GLN A 113 14.84 -12.01 4.31
C GLN A 113 14.47 -13.48 4.41
N GLN A 114 13.51 -13.96 3.62
CA GLN A 114 13.10 -15.37 3.60
C GLN A 114 14.26 -16.28 3.19
N VAL A 115 15.05 -15.89 2.18
CA VAL A 115 16.25 -16.65 1.76
C VAL A 115 17.28 -16.69 2.89
N ASN A 116 17.57 -15.55 3.52
CA ASN A 116 18.59 -15.49 4.58
C ASN A 116 18.20 -16.24 5.85
N ARG A 117 16.91 -16.27 6.20
CA ARG A 117 16.41 -16.99 7.38
C ARG A 117 16.26 -18.50 7.14
N ASN A 118 16.33 -18.96 5.89
CA ASN A 118 16.22 -20.37 5.57
C ASN A 118 17.53 -21.11 5.91
N LYS A 119 17.47 -21.96 6.95
CA LYS A 119 18.59 -22.75 7.46
C LYS A 119 18.93 -23.99 6.60
N GLU A 120 18.03 -24.39 5.71
CA GLU A 120 18.20 -25.56 4.84
C GLU A 120 19.01 -25.24 3.57
N LEU A 121 19.18 -23.96 3.24
CA LEU A 121 19.95 -23.53 2.09
C LEU A 121 21.43 -23.44 2.42
N SER A 122 22.27 -23.99 1.54
CA SER A 122 23.71 -23.72 1.55
C SER A 122 23.98 -22.25 1.22
N GLU A 123 25.14 -21.74 1.63
CA GLU A 123 25.54 -20.35 1.33
C GLU A 123 25.59 -20.07 -0.18
N THR A 124 26.04 -21.04 -0.98
CA THR A 124 26.01 -20.94 -2.44
C THR A 124 24.59 -20.82 -2.99
N ALA A 125 23.65 -21.62 -2.47
CA ALA A 125 22.25 -21.56 -2.89
C ALA A 125 21.57 -20.24 -2.47
N LYS A 126 21.91 -19.72 -1.28
CA LYS A 126 21.45 -18.39 -0.83
C LYS A 126 21.95 -17.29 -1.77
N ALA A 127 23.25 -17.30 -2.08
CA ALA A 127 23.85 -16.31 -2.97
C ALA A 127 23.17 -16.30 -4.36
N GLN A 128 22.95 -17.47 -4.96
CA GLN A 128 22.25 -17.59 -6.25
C GLN A 128 20.81 -17.04 -6.19
N ARG A 129 20.06 -17.35 -5.14
CA ARG A 129 18.69 -16.86 -4.97
C ARG A 129 18.63 -15.35 -4.75
N ILE A 130 19.56 -14.81 -3.95
CA ILE A 130 19.67 -13.37 -3.71
C ILE A 130 20.02 -12.62 -5.00
N GLN A 131 20.92 -13.18 -5.82
CA GLN A 131 21.21 -12.62 -7.14
C GLN A 131 19.96 -12.59 -8.03
N ALA A 132 19.22 -13.71 -8.12
CA ALA A 132 17.99 -13.77 -8.91
C ALA A 132 16.91 -12.79 -8.44
N ILE A 133 16.77 -12.60 -7.11
CA ILE A 133 15.88 -11.59 -6.52
C ILE A 133 16.30 -10.19 -6.95
N SER A 134 17.60 -9.88 -6.88
CA SER A 134 18.15 -8.56 -7.23
C SER A 134 17.96 -8.23 -8.72
N GLU A 135 18.18 -9.21 -9.61
CA GLU A 135 17.93 -9.08 -11.04
C GLU A 135 16.44 -8.87 -11.35
N ARG A 136 15.55 -9.62 -10.68
CA ARG A 136 14.10 -9.45 -10.82
C ARG A 136 13.67 -8.06 -10.36
N ALA A 137 14.16 -7.59 -9.20
CA ALA A 137 13.84 -6.28 -8.65
C ALA A 137 14.26 -5.17 -9.61
N SER A 138 15.50 -5.25 -10.13
CA SER A 138 16.02 -4.28 -11.10
C SER A 138 15.16 -4.20 -12.37
N ARG A 139 14.76 -5.36 -12.93
CA ARG A 139 13.85 -5.41 -14.10
C ARG A 139 12.47 -4.83 -13.78
N LEU A 140 11.93 -5.15 -12.61
CA LEU A 140 10.62 -4.67 -12.19
C LEU A 140 10.62 -3.15 -12.00
N GLU A 141 11.61 -2.61 -11.30
CA GLU A 141 11.76 -1.18 -11.05
C GLU A 141 11.84 -0.38 -12.36
N LEU A 142 12.66 -0.85 -13.31
CA LEU A 142 12.73 -0.26 -14.66
C LEU A 142 11.36 -0.27 -15.34
N ARG A 143 10.63 -1.38 -15.28
CA ARG A 143 9.30 -1.49 -15.87
C ARG A 143 8.27 -0.57 -15.21
N LEU A 144 8.36 -0.35 -13.90
CA LEU A 144 7.47 0.56 -13.16
C LEU A 144 7.78 2.04 -13.47
N LYS A 145 9.03 2.37 -13.78
CA LYS A 145 9.44 3.72 -14.20
C LYS A 145 8.99 4.06 -15.63
N LEU A 146 8.87 3.06 -16.49
CA LEU A 146 8.43 3.25 -17.87
C LEU A 146 6.91 3.47 -17.96
N PRO A 147 6.44 4.30 -18.91
CA PRO A 147 5.02 4.38 -19.23
C PRO A 147 4.51 3.01 -19.73
N PRO A 148 3.23 2.66 -19.50
CA PRO A 148 2.68 1.42 -20.01
C PRO A 148 2.85 1.36 -21.53
N SER A 149 3.37 0.24 -22.05
CA SER A 149 3.52 0.03 -23.49
C SER A 149 2.17 0.23 -24.17
N VAL A 150 2.10 1.17 -25.10
CA VAL A 150 0.97 1.30 -26.02
C VAL A 150 1.18 0.20 -27.06
N ALA A 151 0.61 -0.97 -26.81
CA ALA A 151 0.34 -1.95 -27.85
C ALA A 151 -0.97 -1.58 -28.53
#